data_AF-A0A3D4Z402-F1
#
_entry.id   AF-A0A3D4Z402-F1
#
_cell.length_a   1.000
_cell.length_b   1.000
_cell.length_c   1.000
_cell.angle_alpha   90.00
_cell.angle_beta   90.00
_cell.angle_gamma   90.00
#
_symmetry.space_group_name_H-M   'P 1'
#
loop_
_entity.id
_entity.type
_entity.pdbx_description
1 polymer ?
#
loop_
_entity_poly.entity_id
_entity_poly.type
_entity_poly.pdbx_seq_one_letter_code
_entity_poly.pdbx_strand_id
1 'polypeptide(L)'
;WFSLNEGEKLEVGDRLTFEVEHKNHFSGAEQLSTAGSVGFVKRKGKVIGLVDNRQGKALRNPVEAYLERHGTPEHPLVPLAVGERNLMAEPDVVTAPKDNQIYSVASFDVNPIHDDSFIADMVGLPDTIVHGMWTSANGRRVVEINAAHNKIGRVVSYHAHFQDTVNPGDTLSTNIKHIGMRQGRQVIAVETINQDGKVVLRATAEVEAPKTAYLFTGQGSQEVGMGMELYDSSPVAQEVWDRADKHTKSTFGFSILDIVKHNPKELTIHFRGQTGARIRDNFRALTQEVVEKDAEGKEIRKTVPLFPQITETTESFTFSHPKGLLNATQFTQPAITLVEMAAYRDMSAKGLIPQNSLFAGHSLGEYAGLSTVGNILPVEKVVELVFLRGMTMQSAVPRDAAGRSPYGMAAARPSVVKMNDVSLNNLVKAIAEASGQALEVVNYNVKGTEYVVAGELVNLEALGQAMSSLKSSANHEAADFRQIAETALQNARKLKEDAGENFSVSKKNALVPLQGIDVPFHSGVLSGGVPAFRRMLESKISQDIDIAALVDRYVPNLTGKPFSLERSYVEQVYQLTQSPVLKGMLDSEKPIDGYKLLVELLAYQFASPV
;
A
#
# COMPACT_ATOMS: atom_id res chain seq x y z
N TRP A 1 -10.40 -29.85 -24.57
CA TRP A 1 -11.32 -28.99 -23.81
C TRP A 1 -10.77 -27.58 -23.58
N PHE A 2 -9.47 -27.32 -23.75
CA PHE A 2 -8.86 -26.00 -23.62
C PHE A 2 -8.41 -25.48 -24.99
N SER A 3 -8.76 -24.24 -25.34
CA SER A 3 -8.39 -23.59 -26.60
C SER A 3 -8.05 -22.12 -26.37
N LEU A 4 -6.94 -21.65 -26.93
CA LEU A 4 -6.54 -20.24 -26.90
C LEU A 4 -7.24 -19.45 -28.01
N ASN A 5 -7.46 -18.16 -27.76
CA ASN A 5 -7.88 -17.22 -28.79
C ASN A 5 -6.78 -17.03 -29.83
N GLU A 6 -7.15 -16.66 -31.06
CA GLU A 6 -6.21 -16.48 -32.15
C GLU A 6 -5.12 -15.45 -31.81
N GLY A 7 -3.85 -15.82 -32.00
CA GLY A 7 -2.69 -14.96 -31.73
C GLY A 7 -2.18 -14.98 -30.28
N GLU A 8 -2.93 -15.53 -29.32
CA GLU A 8 -2.45 -15.67 -27.94
C GLU A 8 -1.46 -16.83 -27.81
N LYS A 9 -0.39 -16.63 -27.04
CA LYS A 9 0.63 -17.64 -26.72
C LYS A 9 0.83 -17.71 -25.21
N LEU A 10 1.08 -18.92 -24.72
CA LEU A 10 1.45 -19.18 -23.33
C LEU A 10 2.96 -19.27 -23.20
N GLU A 11 3.49 -18.67 -22.15
CA GLU A 11 4.89 -18.77 -21.76
C GLU A 11 5.04 -19.56 -20.47
N VAL A 12 6.20 -20.20 -20.29
CA VAL A 12 6.51 -20.91 -19.04
C VAL A 12 6.56 -19.88 -17.91
N GLY A 13 5.72 -20.07 -16.89
CA GLY A 13 5.55 -19.15 -15.77
C GLY A 13 4.25 -18.34 -15.80
N ASP A 14 3.47 -18.43 -16.89
CA ASP A 14 2.13 -17.84 -16.93
C ASP A 14 1.22 -18.42 -15.85
N ARG A 15 0.48 -17.52 -15.17
CA ARG A 15 -0.59 -17.88 -14.24
C ARG A 15 -1.93 -17.72 -14.95
N LEU A 16 -2.68 -18.81 -15.00
CA LEU A 16 -3.97 -18.88 -15.67
C LEU A 16 -5.09 -19.07 -14.65
N THR A 17 -6.14 -18.25 -14.77
CA THR A 17 -7.38 -18.42 -14.01
C THR A 17 -8.42 -19.08 -14.91
N PHE A 18 -9.05 -20.14 -14.41
CA PHE A 18 -10.10 -20.87 -15.12
C PHE A 18 -11.45 -20.57 -14.47
N GLU A 19 -12.32 -19.89 -15.19
CA GLU A 19 -13.72 -19.65 -14.78
C GLU A 19 -14.60 -20.61 -15.55
N VAL A 20 -15.06 -21.68 -14.90
CA VAL A 20 -15.71 -22.81 -15.57
C VAL A 20 -17.06 -23.13 -14.92
N GLU A 21 -18.08 -23.30 -15.74
CA GLU A 21 -19.39 -23.85 -15.35
C GLU A 21 -19.45 -25.31 -15.79
N HIS A 22 -19.86 -26.19 -14.86
CA HIS A 22 -20.02 -27.62 -15.12
C HIS A 22 -21.51 -27.98 -15.26
N LYS A 23 -21.86 -28.74 -16.31
CA LYS A 23 -23.21 -29.29 -16.50
C LYS A 23 -23.13 -30.81 -16.55
N ASN A 24 -23.65 -31.45 -15.52
CA ASN A 24 -23.55 -32.89 -15.31
C ASN A 24 -24.96 -33.51 -15.39
N HIS A 25 -25.14 -34.53 -16.24
CA HIS A 25 -26.36 -35.33 -16.29
C HIS A 25 -26.07 -36.74 -15.75
N PHE A 26 -26.95 -37.27 -14.92
CA PHE A 26 -26.78 -38.56 -14.27
C PHE A 26 -27.84 -39.55 -14.77
N SER A 27 -27.42 -40.76 -15.13
CA SER A 27 -28.33 -41.89 -15.45
C SER A 27 -28.63 -42.78 -14.25
N GLY A 28 -28.02 -42.53 -13.09
CA GLY A 28 -28.22 -43.24 -11.83
C GLY A 28 -27.42 -42.57 -10.70
N ALA A 29 -27.62 -43.01 -9.45
CA ALA A 29 -27.06 -42.36 -8.24
C ALA A 29 -25.53 -42.16 -8.27
N GLU A 30 -24.79 -43.02 -8.97
CA GLU A 30 -23.33 -42.95 -9.13
C GLU A 30 -22.89 -42.97 -10.60
N GLN A 31 -23.83 -42.83 -11.54
CA GLN A 31 -23.53 -42.92 -12.97
C GLN A 31 -23.78 -41.60 -13.67
N LEU A 32 -22.69 -40.88 -13.91
CA LEU A 32 -22.67 -39.68 -14.74
C LEU A 32 -22.75 -40.10 -16.23
N SER A 33 -23.78 -39.62 -16.92
CA SER A 33 -24.14 -40.01 -18.29
C SER A 33 -23.72 -38.99 -19.34
N THR A 34 -23.64 -37.71 -18.98
CA THR A 34 -22.96 -36.68 -19.77
C THR A 34 -22.29 -35.65 -18.85
N ALA A 35 -21.11 -35.18 -19.24
CA ALA A 35 -20.35 -34.16 -18.52
C ALA A 35 -19.97 -33.04 -19.49
N GLY A 36 -20.51 -31.85 -19.23
CA GLY A 36 -20.24 -30.63 -19.96
C GLY A 36 -19.42 -29.66 -19.12
N SER A 37 -18.49 -28.93 -19.73
CA SER A 37 -17.84 -27.80 -19.08
C SER A 37 -17.59 -26.70 -20.08
N VAL A 38 -18.05 -25.50 -19.76
CA VAL A 38 -17.86 -24.31 -20.59
C VAL A 38 -17.32 -23.18 -19.73
N GLY A 39 -16.44 -22.36 -20.28
CA GLY A 39 -15.81 -21.32 -19.49
C GLY A 39 -14.76 -20.52 -20.23
N PHE A 40 -14.11 -19.65 -19.47
CA PHE A 40 -13.05 -18.77 -19.96
C PHE A 40 -11.74 -19.07 -19.26
N VAL A 41 -10.65 -18.86 -19.98
CA VAL A 41 -9.30 -18.85 -19.40
C VAL A 41 -8.76 -17.44 -19.46
N LYS A 42 -8.37 -16.92 -18.30
CA LYS A 42 -7.87 -15.56 -18.13
C LYS A 42 -6.38 -15.56 -17.77
N ARG A 43 -5.67 -14.57 -18.28
CA ARG A 43 -4.29 -14.21 -17.89
C ARG A 43 -4.28 -12.74 -17.53
N LYS A 44 -3.91 -12.40 -16.29
CA LYS A 44 -3.99 -11.04 -15.74
C LYS A 44 -5.38 -10.39 -15.94
N GLY A 45 -6.45 -11.14 -15.67
CA GLY A 45 -7.84 -10.68 -15.85
C GLY A 45 -8.34 -10.62 -17.30
N LYS A 46 -7.46 -10.63 -18.31
CA LYS A 46 -7.84 -10.66 -19.73
C LYS A 46 -8.19 -12.08 -20.16
N VAL A 47 -9.31 -12.26 -20.85
CA VAL A 47 -9.68 -13.53 -21.47
C VAL A 47 -8.75 -13.83 -22.64
N ILE A 48 -8.04 -14.96 -22.57
CA ILE A 48 -7.09 -15.42 -23.59
C ILE A 48 -7.48 -16.74 -24.24
N GLY A 49 -8.56 -17.37 -23.77
CA GLY A 49 -9.03 -18.65 -24.29
C GLY A 49 -10.34 -19.10 -23.67
N LEU A 50 -10.76 -20.28 -24.09
CA LEU A 50 -12.03 -20.90 -23.73
C LEU A 50 -11.81 -22.32 -23.19
N VAL A 51 -12.73 -22.72 -22.33
CA VAL A 51 -12.98 -24.10 -21.96
C VAL A 51 -14.25 -24.53 -22.68
N ASP A 52 -14.18 -25.57 -23.50
CA ASP A 52 -15.34 -26.27 -24.06
C ASP A 52 -15.07 -27.78 -24.02
N ASN A 53 -15.77 -28.46 -23.12
CA ASN A 53 -15.82 -29.91 -23.00
C ASN A 53 -17.27 -30.37 -23.16
N ARG A 54 -17.53 -31.21 -24.16
CA ARG A 54 -18.82 -31.88 -24.35
C ARG A 54 -18.56 -33.37 -24.43
N GLN A 55 -18.63 -34.05 -23.29
CA GLN A 55 -18.48 -35.50 -23.24
C GLN A 55 -19.80 -36.21 -22.93
N GLY A 56 -19.95 -37.39 -23.54
CA GLY A 56 -21.00 -38.36 -23.21
C GLY A 56 -20.72 -39.07 -21.88
N LYS A 57 -21.00 -40.38 -21.79
CA LYS A 57 -20.86 -41.16 -20.54
C LYS A 57 -19.45 -41.05 -19.98
N ALA A 58 -19.33 -40.53 -18.77
CA ALA A 58 -18.06 -40.34 -18.07
C ALA A 58 -18.28 -40.60 -16.58
N LEU A 59 -17.34 -41.26 -15.90
CA LEU A 59 -17.46 -41.50 -14.45
C LEU A 59 -17.28 -40.21 -13.62
N ARG A 60 -16.54 -39.24 -14.16
CA ARG A 60 -16.26 -37.95 -13.55
C ARG A 60 -16.00 -36.92 -14.63
N ASN A 61 -16.30 -35.64 -14.34
CA ASN A 61 -15.97 -34.55 -15.23
C ASN A 61 -14.43 -34.38 -15.33
N PRO A 62 -13.82 -34.54 -16.53
CA PRO A 62 -12.36 -34.51 -16.67
C PRO A 62 -11.76 -33.10 -16.48
N VAL A 63 -12.54 -32.05 -16.75
CA VAL A 63 -12.08 -30.65 -16.56
C VAL A 63 -11.97 -30.35 -15.08
N GLU A 64 -13.03 -30.65 -14.33
CA GLU A 64 -13.06 -30.52 -12.87
C GLU A 64 -11.93 -31.32 -12.21
N ALA A 65 -11.79 -32.61 -12.57
CA ALA A 65 -10.73 -33.47 -12.03
C ALA A 65 -9.31 -33.02 -12.42
N TYR A 66 -9.13 -32.31 -13.53
CA TYR A 66 -7.84 -31.71 -13.89
C TYR A 66 -7.56 -30.47 -13.03
N LEU A 67 -8.54 -29.57 -12.91
CA LEU A 67 -8.41 -28.34 -12.14
C LEU A 67 -8.20 -28.59 -10.64
N GLU A 68 -8.84 -29.61 -10.06
CA GLU A 68 -8.60 -29.99 -8.67
C GLU A 68 -7.18 -30.53 -8.41
N ARG A 69 -6.59 -31.24 -9.39
CA ARG A 69 -5.27 -31.86 -9.23
C ARG A 69 -4.12 -30.89 -9.51
N HIS A 70 -4.34 -29.96 -10.44
CA HIS A 70 -3.28 -29.10 -10.97
C HIS A 70 -3.51 -27.61 -10.70
N GLY A 71 -4.68 -27.24 -10.20
CA GLY A 71 -5.04 -25.88 -9.83
C GLY A 71 -5.32 -25.76 -8.33
N THR A 72 -5.53 -24.52 -7.92
CA THR A 72 -6.00 -24.16 -6.59
C THR A 72 -7.16 -23.19 -6.75
N PRO A 73 -8.19 -23.22 -5.89
CA PRO A 73 -9.20 -22.18 -5.86
C PRO A 73 -8.53 -20.80 -5.75
N GLU A 74 -9.05 -19.81 -6.47
CA GLU A 74 -8.44 -18.48 -6.51
C GLU A 74 -8.47 -17.78 -5.14
N HIS A 75 -9.50 -18.08 -4.34
CA HIS A 75 -9.76 -17.44 -3.06
C HIS A 75 -10.12 -18.49 -1.98
N PRO A 76 -9.16 -19.33 -1.58
CA PRO A 76 -9.42 -20.36 -0.58
C PRO A 76 -9.70 -19.73 0.78
N LEU A 77 -10.42 -20.47 1.63
CA LEU A 77 -10.46 -20.17 3.07
C LEU A 77 -9.04 -20.37 3.62
N VAL A 78 -8.51 -19.36 4.29
CA VAL A 78 -7.25 -19.45 5.03
C VAL A 78 -7.59 -19.60 6.53
N PRO A 79 -7.34 -20.77 7.15
CA PRO A 79 -7.60 -20.95 8.57
C PRO A 79 -6.77 -19.99 9.43
N LEU A 80 -7.29 -19.67 10.63
CA LEU A 80 -6.54 -18.85 11.60
C LEU A 80 -5.34 -19.62 12.13
N ALA A 81 -4.18 -18.96 12.23
CA ALA A 81 -2.96 -19.56 12.77
C ALA A 81 -3.12 -20.01 14.24
N VAL A 82 -3.98 -19.35 15.00
CA VAL A 82 -4.27 -19.67 16.42
C VAL A 82 -5.43 -20.66 16.60
N GLY A 83 -5.96 -21.22 15.50
CA GLY A 83 -7.17 -22.04 15.51
C GLY A 83 -8.46 -21.22 15.58
N GLU A 84 -9.59 -21.91 15.65
CA GLU A 84 -10.92 -21.29 15.71
C GLU A 84 -11.07 -20.43 16.97
N ARG A 85 -11.67 -19.24 16.82
CA ARG A 85 -11.92 -18.32 17.93
C ARG A 85 -13.41 -18.14 18.18
N ASN A 86 -13.88 -18.45 19.38
CA ASN A 86 -15.23 -18.07 19.82
C ASN A 86 -15.37 -16.55 19.81
N LEU A 87 -16.45 -16.03 19.20
CA LEU A 87 -16.73 -14.59 19.19
C LEU A 87 -17.64 -14.15 20.34
N MET A 88 -18.15 -15.11 21.11
CA MET A 88 -19.08 -14.89 22.20
C MET A 88 -18.58 -15.62 23.45
N ALA A 89 -18.83 -15.04 24.62
CA ALA A 89 -18.50 -15.67 25.90
C ALA A 89 -19.52 -16.76 26.27
N GLU A 90 -20.80 -16.45 26.05
CA GLU A 90 -21.93 -17.35 26.24
C GLU A 90 -22.74 -17.39 24.93
N PRO A 91 -23.39 -18.52 24.60
CA PRO A 91 -24.19 -18.64 23.40
C PRO A 91 -25.45 -17.75 23.46
N ASP A 92 -25.97 -17.34 22.30
CA ASP A 92 -27.25 -16.64 22.20
C ASP A 92 -28.38 -17.67 22.36
N VAL A 93 -29.23 -17.45 23.37
CA VAL A 93 -30.33 -18.36 23.69
C VAL A 93 -31.66 -17.72 23.32
N VAL A 94 -32.47 -18.42 22.54
CA VAL A 94 -33.79 -17.98 22.09
C VAL A 94 -34.80 -19.11 22.21
N THR A 95 -36.05 -18.78 22.50
CA THR A 95 -37.16 -19.74 22.40
C THR A 95 -37.77 -19.64 21.01
N ALA A 96 -37.89 -20.78 20.33
CA ALA A 96 -38.59 -20.89 19.07
C ALA A 96 -40.07 -20.47 19.24
N PRO A 97 -40.69 -19.86 18.22
CA PRO A 97 -42.06 -19.37 18.36
C PRO A 97 -43.00 -20.54 18.66
N LYS A 98 -44.03 -20.28 19.46
CA LYS A 98 -45.07 -21.29 19.77
C LYS A 98 -46.07 -21.47 18.63
N ASP A 99 -46.09 -20.52 17.71
CA ASP A 99 -46.98 -20.45 16.55
C ASP A 99 -46.21 -19.89 15.36
N ASN A 100 -46.40 -20.49 14.18
CA ASN A 100 -45.62 -20.18 12.99
C ASN A 100 -46.30 -19.14 12.08
N GLN A 101 -47.58 -18.81 12.33
CA GLN A 101 -48.37 -17.92 11.47
C GLN A 101 -47.71 -16.58 11.19
N ILE A 102 -47.07 -15.96 12.20
CA ILE A 102 -46.38 -14.68 12.04
C ILE A 102 -45.29 -14.80 10.96
N TYR A 103 -44.52 -15.89 10.98
CA TYR A 103 -43.48 -16.11 9.98
C TYR A 103 -44.07 -16.52 8.63
N SER A 104 -45.08 -17.39 8.59
CA SER A 104 -45.77 -17.79 7.34
C SER A 104 -46.30 -16.57 6.58
N VAL A 105 -46.95 -15.64 7.29
CA VAL A 105 -47.49 -14.41 6.70
C VAL A 105 -46.36 -13.47 6.25
N ALA A 106 -45.32 -13.29 7.05
CA ALA A 106 -44.23 -12.37 6.73
C ALA A 106 -43.34 -12.88 5.57
N SER A 107 -43.12 -14.19 5.49
CA SER A 107 -42.27 -14.83 4.47
C SER A 107 -43.03 -15.23 3.21
N PHE A 108 -44.36 -15.29 3.27
CA PHE A 108 -45.25 -15.92 2.30
C PHE A 108 -45.04 -17.44 2.13
N ASP A 109 -44.26 -18.07 3.02
CA ASP A 109 -44.13 -19.53 3.10
C ASP A 109 -45.29 -20.11 3.92
N VAL A 110 -46.40 -20.35 3.23
CA VAL A 110 -47.63 -20.93 3.79
C VAL A 110 -47.67 -22.45 3.66
N ASN A 111 -46.51 -23.11 3.68
CA ASN A 111 -46.46 -24.57 3.64
C ASN A 111 -47.19 -25.17 4.88
N PRO A 112 -48.28 -25.95 4.68
CA PRO A 112 -49.15 -26.33 5.79
C PRO A 112 -48.50 -27.19 6.88
N ILE A 113 -47.36 -27.83 6.61
CA ILE A 113 -46.60 -28.58 7.63
C ILE A 113 -46.18 -27.71 8.84
N HIS A 114 -46.20 -26.39 8.69
CA HIS A 114 -45.84 -25.44 9.74
C HIS A 114 -47.05 -24.94 10.56
N ASP A 115 -48.27 -25.01 10.01
CA ASP A 115 -49.46 -24.37 10.59
C ASP A 115 -50.64 -25.34 10.82
N ASP A 116 -50.61 -26.54 10.23
CA ASP A 116 -51.66 -27.56 10.31
C ASP A 116 -51.10 -28.89 10.82
N SER A 117 -51.48 -29.27 12.04
CA SER A 117 -51.00 -30.49 12.69
C SER A 117 -51.48 -31.77 12.00
N PHE A 118 -52.65 -31.75 11.35
CA PHE A 118 -53.14 -32.91 10.60
C PHE A 118 -52.28 -33.14 9.35
N ILE A 119 -51.88 -32.08 8.65
CA ILE A 119 -51.00 -32.20 7.49
C ILE A 119 -49.58 -32.61 7.92
N ALA A 120 -49.08 -32.08 9.03
CA ALA A 120 -47.79 -32.49 9.59
C ALA A 120 -47.77 -34.00 9.93
N ASP A 121 -48.79 -34.50 10.63
CA ASP A 121 -48.94 -35.93 10.95
C ASP A 121 -49.06 -36.78 9.67
N MET A 122 -49.82 -36.31 8.67
CA MET A 122 -49.98 -37.01 7.39
C MET A 122 -48.64 -37.25 6.66
N VAL A 123 -47.65 -36.36 6.83
CA VAL A 123 -46.31 -36.51 6.24
C VAL A 123 -45.29 -37.13 7.20
N GLY A 124 -45.74 -37.63 8.35
CA GLY A 124 -44.92 -38.35 9.32
C GLY A 124 -44.11 -37.45 10.26
N LEU A 125 -44.49 -36.17 10.40
CA LEU A 125 -43.95 -35.29 11.43
C LEU A 125 -44.78 -35.45 12.72
N PRO A 126 -44.15 -35.41 13.91
CA PRO A 126 -44.86 -35.61 15.18
C PRO A 126 -45.85 -34.49 15.51
N ASP A 127 -45.60 -33.27 15.05
CA ASP A 127 -46.50 -32.10 15.08
C ASP A 127 -45.97 -31.06 14.06
N THR A 128 -46.58 -29.88 14.00
CA THR A 128 -46.07 -28.75 13.24
C THR A 128 -44.63 -28.41 13.66
N ILE A 129 -43.80 -28.09 12.67
CA ILE A 129 -42.40 -27.72 12.88
C ILE A 129 -42.18 -26.24 12.56
N VAL A 130 -41.21 -25.62 13.22
CA VAL A 130 -40.80 -24.24 12.94
C VAL A 130 -40.15 -24.17 11.55
N HIS A 131 -40.45 -23.13 10.77
CA HIS A 131 -39.80 -22.91 9.48
C HIS A 131 -38.28 -22.91 9.62
N GLY A 132 -37.58 -23.74 8.85
CA GLY A 132 -36.12 -23.74 8.84
C GLY A 132 -35.56 -22.34 8.54
N MET A 133 -36.22 -21.58 7.67
CA MET A 133 -35.83 -20.21 7.35
C MET A 133 -35.96 -19.22 8.53
N TRP A 134 -36.84 -19.48 9.50
CA TRP A 134 -36.85 -18.75 10.77
C TRP A 134 -35.59 -19.04 11.59
N THR A 135 -35.22 -20.32 11.72
CA THR A 135 -34.00 -20.75 12.43
C THR A 135 -32.75 -20.19 11.75
N SER A 136 -32.72 -20.20 10.41
CA SER A 136 -31.68 -19.57 9.59
C SER A 136 -31.54 -18.08 9.86
N ALA A 137 -32.67 -17.35 9.86
CA ALA A 137 -32.70 -15.91 10.15
C ALA A 137 -32.22 -15.61 11.58
N ASN A 138 -32.56 -16.47 12.55
CA ASN A 138 -32.09 -16.35 13.92
C ASN A 138 -30.56 -16.53 14.01
N GLY A 139 -30.00 -17.58 13.40
CA GLY A 139 -28.54 -17.77 13.34
C GLY A 139 -27.81 -16.61 12.66
N ARG A 140 -28.36 -16.10 11.56
CA ARG A 140 -27.82 -14.93 10.85
C ARG A 140 -27.86 -13.65 11.69
N ARG A 141 -28.92 -13.43 12.49
CA ARG A 141 -29.01 -12.33 13.46
C ARG A 141 -27.85 -12.36 14.45
N VAL A 142 -27.50 -13.55 14.98
CA VAL A 142 -26.39 -13.69 15.94
C VAL A 142 -25.06 -13.29 15.31
N VAL A 143 -24.82 -13.68 14.05
CA VAL A 143 -23.64 -13.23 13.28
C VAL A 143 -23.64 -11.71 13.11
N GLU A 144 -24.78 -11.12 12.75
CA GLU A 144 -24.89 -9.68 12.52
C GLU A 144 -24.57 -8.86 13.77
N ILE A 145 -25.11 -9.27 14.91
CA ILE A 145 -24.88 -8.59 16.19
C ILE A 145 -23.41 -8.74 16.62
N ASN A 146 -22.89 -9.97 16.61
CA ASN A 146 -21.64 -10.28 17.30
C ASN A 146 -20.39 -10.21 16.41
N ALA A 147 -20.48 -10.61 15.14
CA ALA A 147 -19.36 -10.55 14.19
C ALA A 147 -19.38 -9.26 13.35
N ALA A 148 -20.56 -8.83 12.90
CA ALA A 148 -20.70 -7.61 12.11
C ALA A 148 -20.85 -6.33 12.94
N HIS A 149 -21.02 -6.44 14.26
CA HIS A 149 -21.23 -5.32 15.19
C HIS A 149 -22.45 -4.46 14.81
N ASN A 150 -23.60 -5.10 14.55
CA ASN A 150 -24.86 -4.45 14.13
C ASN A 150 -24.74 -3.62 12.84
N LYS A 151 -23.78 -3.95 11.96
CA LYS A 151 -23.66 -3.33 10.63
C LYS A 151 -24.12 -4.33 9.57
N ILE A 152 -25.40 -4.25 9.22
CA ILE A 152 -26.09 -5.14 8.26
C ILE A 152 -25.24 -5.40 7.01
N GLY A 153 -24.70 -4.33 6.40
CA GLY A 153 -23.94 -4.40 5.15
C GLY A 153 -22.59 -5.12 5.22
N ARG A 154 -22.12 -5.54 6.41
CA ARG A 154 -20.89 -6.33 6.54
C ARG A 154 -21.11 -7.82 6.33
N VAL A 155 -22.32 -8.36 6.56
CA VAL A 155 -22.58 -9.78 6.30
C VAL A 155 -22.87 -9.93 4.81
N VAL A 156 -21.88 -10.37 4.03
CA VAL A 156 -21.98 -10.43 2.56
C VAL A 156 -22.47 -11.78 2.04
N SER A 157 -22.29 -12.83 2.83
CA SER A 157 -22.81 -14.15 2.50
C SER A 157 -23.19 -14.90 3.77
N TYR A 158 -24.20 -15.75 3.66
CA TYR A 158 -24.66 -16.63 4.73
C TYR A 158 -25.26 -17.89 4.12
N HIS A 159 -24.65 -19.04 4.39
CA HIS A 159 -25.05 -20.34 3.87
C HIS A 159 -25.45 -21.23 5.03
N ALA A 160 -26.72 -21.61 5.08
CA ALA A 160 -27.32 -22.42 6.13
C ALA A 160 -27.58 -23.85 5.67
N HIS A 161 -27.31 -24.82 6.54
CA HIS A 161 -27.60 -26.24 6.38
C HIS A 161 -28.45 -26.70 7.57
N PHE A 162 -29.71 -27.01 7.28
CA PHE A 162 -30.63 -27.56 8.26
C PHE A 162 -30.26 -29.01 8.53
N GLN A 163 -29.90 -29.30 9.77
CA GLN A 163 -29.49 -30.63 10.21
C GLN A 163 -30.68 -31.41 10.76
N ASP A 164 -31.60 -30.70 11.40
CA ASP A 164 -32.78 -31.30 12.01
C ASP A 164 -33.94 -30.32 12.14
N THR A 165 -35.12 -30.85 12.47
CA THR A 165 -36.32 -30.05 12.70
C THR A 165 -36.30 -29.38 14.07
N VAL A 166 -36.97 -28.25 14.19
CA VAL A 166 -37.18 -27.52 15.44
C VAL A 166 -38.67 -27.49 15.73
N ASN A 167 -39.07 -27.86 16.95
CA ASN A 167 -40.46 -27.82 17.37
C ASN A 167 -40.84 -26.45 17.93
N PRO A 168 -42.12 -26.04 17.81
CA PRO A 168 -42.61 -24.83 18.45
C PRO A 168 -42.34 -24.81 19.96
N GLY A 169 -41.74 -23.73 20.46
CA GLY A 169 -41.38 -23.58 21.87
C GLY A 169 -40.04 -24.21 22.29
N ASP A 170 -39.31 -24.88 21.39
CA ASP A 170 -37.95 -25.35 21.66
C ASP A 170 -37.03 -24.21 22.12
N THR A 171 -36.07 -24.51 22.99
CA THR A 171 -35.03 -23.56 23.36
C THR A 171 -33.79 -23.83 22.53
N LEU A 172 -33.37 -22.82 21.76
CA LEU A 172 -32.23 -22.90 20.86
C LEU A 172 -31.07 -22.10 21.43
N SER A 173 -29.87 -22.68 21.35
CA SER A 173 -28.61 -22.07 21.74
C SER A 173 -27.72 -21.96 20.52
N THR A 174 -27.37 -20.74 20.11
CA THR A 174 -26.53 -20.46 18.94
C THR A 174 -25.17 -19.95 19.38
N ASN A 175 -24.10 -20.60 18.92
CA ASN A 175 -22.74 -20.14 19.08
C ASN A 175 -22.10 -19.85 17.72
N ILE A 176 -21.14 -18.91 17.70
CA ILE A 176 -20.41 -18.55 16.49
C ILE A 176 -18.90 -18.51 16.73
N LYS A 177 -18.15 -18.94 15.71
CA LYS A 177 -16.69 -19.00 15.74
C LYS A 177 -16.10 -18.35 14.49
N HIS A 178 -15.06 -17.55 14.67
CA HIS A 178 -14.21 -17.12 13.57
C HIS A 178 -13.24 -18.26 13.23
N ILE A 179 -13.37 -18.82 12.03
CA ILE A 179 -12.64 -20.03 11.60
C ILE A 179 -11.51 -19.75 10.61
N GLY A 180 -11.54 -18.59 9.95
CA GLY A 180 -10.51 -18.20 9.00
C GLY A 180 -10.87 -16.95 8.20
N MET A 181 -10.07 -16.65 7.20
CA MET A 181 -10.18 -15.46 6.37
C MET A 181 -10.34 -15.83 4.89
N ARG A 182 -11.06 -15.01 4.14
CA ARG A 182 -11.18 -15.10 2.68
C ARG A 182 -11.25 -13.69 2.08
N GLN A 183 -10.26 -13.30 1.29
CA GLN A 183 -10.20 -11.97 0.64
C GLN A 183 -10.46 -10.78 1.59
N GLY A 184 -9.92 -10.83 2.81
CA GLY A 184 -10.10 -9.79 3.83
C GLY A 184 -11.39 -9.92 4.64
N ARG A 185 -12.25 -10.88 4.31
CA ARG A 185 -13.48 -11.17 5.06
C ARG A 185 -13.22 -12.24 6.12
N GLN A 186 -13.83 -12.05 7.28
CA GLN A 186 -13.89 -13.05 8.32
C GLN A 186 -14.88 -14.15 7.90
N VAL A 187 -14.47 -15.41 8.03
CA VAL A 187 -15.33 -16.56 7.81
C VAL A 187 -15.78 -17.08 9.16
N ILE A 188 -17.09 -17.04 9.38
CA ILE A 188 -17.74 -17.33 10.66
C ILE A 188 -18.51 -18.63 10.54
N ALA A 189 -18.17 -19.63 11.35
CA ALA A 189 -19.00 -20.82 11.54
C ALA A 189 -20.09 -20.52 12.57
N VAL A 190 -21.30 -21.00 12.29
CA VAL A 190 -22.48 -20.89 13.16
C VAL A 190 -22.96 -22.31 13.46
N GLU A 191 -23.23 -22.57 14.73
CA GLU A 191 -23.86 -23.81 15.17
C GLU A 191 -24.99 -23.47 16.13
N THR A 192 -26.19 -23.99 15.84
CA THR A 192 -27.35 -23.89 16.72
C THR A 192 -27.72 -25.29 17.20
N ILE A 193 -27.83 -25.44 18.51
CA ILE A 193 -28.29 -26.66 19.19
C ILE A 193 -29.62 -26.42 19.88
N ASN A 194 -30.45 -27.46 20.00
CA ASN A 194 -31.68 -27.41 20.79
C ASN A 194 -31.42 -27.75 22.28
N GLN A 195 -32.48 -27.78 23.08
CA GLN A 195 -32.42 -28.11 24.51
C GLN A 195 -31.87 -29.52 24.83
N ASP A 196 -31.96 -30.45 23.88
CA ASP A 196 -31.48 -31.83 24.02
C ASP A 196 -30.01 -31.98 23.57
N GLY A 197 -29.36 -30.87 23.18
CA GLY A 197 -27.99 -30.85 22.68
C GLY A 197 -27.85 -31.31 21.22
N LYS A 198 -28.96 -31.43 20.49
CA LYS A 198 -28.97 -31.83 19.08
C LYS A 198 -28.67 -30.63 18.19
N VAL A 199 -27.75 -30.77 17.24
CA VAL A 199 -27.46 -29.73 16.25
C VAL A 199 -28.63 -29.64 15.27
N VAL A 200 -29.27 -28.48 15.20
CA VAL A 200 -30.41 -28.22 14.30
C VAL A 200 -30.00 -27.38 13.08
N LEU A 201 -28.97 -26.54 13.23
CA LEU A 201 -28.46 -25.69 12.16
C LEU A 201 -26.93 -25.63 12.20
N ARG A 202 -26.33 -25.76 11.02
CA ARG A 202 -24.96 -25.32 10.78
C ARG A 202 -24.96 -24.27 9.68
N ALA A 203 -24.23 -23.18 9.87
CA ALA A 203 -24.09 -22.18 8.82
C ALA A 203 -22.67 -21.64 8.72
N THR A 204 -22.34 -21.06 7.57
CA THR A 204 -21.12 -20.30 7.37
C THR A 204 -21.47 -18.92 6.86
N ALA A 205 -20.90 -17.88 7.46
CA ALA A 205 -21.06 -16.50 7.05
C ALA A 205 -19.72 -15.91 6.63
N GLU A 206 -19.74 -15.04 5.63
CA GLU A 206 -18.60 -14.16 5.33
C GLU A 206 -18.93 -12.74 5.77
N VAL A 207 -18.08 -12.18 6.62
CA VAL A 207 -18.26 -10.86 7.23
C VAL A 207 -17.10 -9.96 6.83
N GLU A 208 -17.40 -8.85 6.15
CA GLU A 208 -16.44 -7.83 5.77
C GLU A 208 -15.69 -7.29 6.97
N ALA A 209 -14.40 -7.01 6.81
CA ALA A 209 -13.66 -6.25 7.80
C ALA A 209 -14.25 -4.83 7.96
N PRO A 210 -13.99 -4.14 9.08
CA PRO A 210 -14.21 -2.70 9.15
C PRO A 210 -13.49 -1.98 7.99
N LYS A 211 -14.00 -0.80 7.59
CA LYS A 211 -13.30 0.06 6.61
C LYS A 211 -11.86 0.28 7.07
N THR A 212 -10.91 -0.12 6.23
CA THR A 212 -9.50 -0.19 6.57
C THR A 212 -8.70 0.63 5.57
N ALA A 213 -7.71 1.37 6.07
CA ALA A 213 -6.71 2.06 5.27
C ALA A 213 -5.31 1.55 5.66
N TYR A 214 -4.44 1.34 4.66
CA TYR A 214 -3.05 0.98 4.86
C TYR A 214 -2.16 2.21 4.69
N LEU A 215 -1.39 2.53 5.73
CA LEU A 215 -0.43 3.62 5.72
C LEU A 215 0.99 3.05 5.72
N PHE A 216 1.77 3.43 4.73
CA PHE A 216 3.15 3.01 4.56
C PHE A 216 4.10 4.10 5.10
N THR A 217 5.14 3.67 5.80
CA THR A 217 6.08 4.57 6.48
C THR A 217 7.10 5.17 5.53
N GLY A 218 7.57 6.36 5.89
CA GLY A 218 8.66 7.03 5.19
C GLY A 218 10.04 6.59 5.69
N GLN A 219 11.07 7.29 5.23
CA GLN A 219 12.43 7.13 5.75
C GLN A 219 12.53 7.63 7.21
N GLY A 220 13.37 6.98 8.02
CA GLY A 220 13.67 7.39 9.40
C GLY A 220 13.43 6.30 10.44
N SER A 221 12.69 5.26 10.08
CA SER A 221 12.36 4.09 10.91
C SER A 221 13.31 2.91 10.74
N GLN A 222 14.34 3.04 9.88
CA GLN A 222 15.23 1.93 9.57
C GLN A 222 16.05 1.47 10.79
N GLU A 223 16.18 0.15 10.94
CA GLU A 223 17.02 -0.47 11.95
C GLU A 223 17.69 -1.73 11.41
N VAL A 224 18.82 -2.10 12.00
CA VAL A 224 19.57 -3.29 11.59
C VAL A 224 18.72 -4.53 11.90
N GLY A 225 18.59 -5.43 10.93
CA GLY A 225 17.79 -6.65 11.06
C GLY A 225 16.28 -6.47 10.87
N MET A 226 15.81 -5.27 10.49
CA MET A 226 14.38 -5.03 10.25
C MET A 226 13.78 -6.04 9.25
N GLY A 227 12.61 -6.59 9.59
CA GLY A 227 11.90 -7.57 8.77
C GLY A 227 12.52 -8.96 8.69
N MET A 228 13.66 -9.23 9.34
CA MET A 228 14.34 -10.53 9.23
C MET A 228 13.64 -11.66 9.99
N GLU A 229 12.95 -11.37 11.08
CA GLU A 229 12.09 -12.37 11.74
C GLU A 229 10.97 -12.86 10.80
N LEU A 230 10.38 -11.95 10.04
CA LEU A 230 9.36 -12.30 9.04
C LEU A 230 9.98 -13.02 7.83
N TYR A 231 11.19 -12.63 7.42
CA TYR A 231 11.96 -13.34 6.39
C TYR A 231 12.18 -14.81 6.77
N ASP A 232 12.54 -15.08 8.03
CA ASP A 232 12.83 -16.44 8.49
C ASP A 232 11.57 -17.30 8.69
N SER A 233 10.41 -16.68 8.93
CA SER A 233 9.15 -17.37 9.27
C SER A 233 8.11 -17.44 8.14
N SER A 234 8.19 -16.59 7.12
CA SER A 234 7.19 -16.50 6.03
C SER A 234 7.83 -16.73 4.66
N PRO A 235 7.45 -17.81 3.94
CA PRO A 235 7.97 -18.09 2.60
C PRO A 235 7.68 -16.97 1.59
N VAL A 236 6.55 -16.27 1.74
CA VAL A 236 6.17 -15.16 0.85
C VAL A 236 7.04 -13.94 1.13
N ALA A 237 7.35 -13.67 2.39
CA ALA A 237 8.29 -12.61 2.76
C ALA A 237 9.72 -12.94 2.28
N GLN A 238 10.15 -14.19 2.45
CA GLN A 238 11.45 -14.67 1.95
C GLN A 238 11.57 -14.45 0.43
N GLU A 239 10.54 -14.81 -0.34
CA GLU A 239 10.53 -14.62 -1.80
C GLU A 239 10.74 -13.14 -2.20
N VAL A 240 10.10 -12.20 -1.49
CA VAL A 240 10.25 -10.76 -1.74
C VAL A 240 11.71 -10.34 -1.59
N TRP A 241 12.33 -10.70 -0.47
CA TRP A 241 13.71 -10.35 -0.19
C TRP A 241 14.69 -11.03 -1.13
N ASP A 242 14.51 -12.32 -1.41
CA ASP A 242 15.42 -13.08 -2.27
C ASP A 242 15.38 -12.59 -3.72
N ARG A 243 14.19 -12.22 -4.22
CA ARG A 243 14.04 -11.60 -5.54
C ARG A 243 14.73 -10.25 -5.62
N ALA A 244 14.53 -9.40 -4.61
CA ALA A 244 15.18 -8.11 -4.51
C ALA A 244 16.70 -8.26 -4.46
N ASP A 245 17.20 -9.13 -3.60
CA ASP A 245 18.63 -9.35 -3.38
C ASP A 245 19.31 -9.93 -4.63
N LYS A 246 18.67 -10.88 -5.32
CA LYS A 246 19.13 -11.37 -6.62
C LYS A 246 19.20 -10.25 -7.65
N HIS A 247 18.20 -9.37 -7.68
CA HIS A 247 18.16 -8.23 -8.60
C HIS A 247 19.27 -7.23 -8.29
N THR A 248 19.46 -6.83 -7.03
CA THR A 248 20.52 -5.87 -6.67
C THR A 248 21.92 -6.46 -6.89
N LYS A 249 22.13 -7.75 -6.61
CA LYS A 249 23.41 -8.43 -6.90
C LYS A 249 23.72 -8.44 -8.38
N SER A 250 22.75 -8.80 -9.21
CA SER A 250 22.95 -8.93 -10.65
C SER A 250 22.97 -7.59 -11.40
N THR A 251 22.33 -6.55 -10.88
CA THR A 251 22.21 -5.25 -11.54
C THR A 251 23.25 -4.24 -11.02
N PHE A 252 23.46 -4.21 -9.70
CA PHE A 252 24.27 -3.19 -9.02
C PHE A 252 25.46 -3.78 -8.23
N GLY A 253 25.60 -5.10 -8.19
CA GLY A 253 26.75 -5.76 -7.55
C GLY A 253 26.72 -5.82 -6.02
N PHE A 254 25.58 -5.56 -5.38
CA PHE A 254 25.46 -5.60 -3.93
C PHE A 254 24.27 -6.43 -3.43
N SER A 255 24.40 -6.94 -2.20
CA SER A 255 23.35 -7.65 -1.49
C SER A 255 22.59 -6.68 -0.58
N ILE A 256 21.30 -6.47 -0.85
CA ILE A 256 20.46 -5.66 0.05
C ILE A 256 20.25 -6.38 1.39
N LEU A 257 20.19 -7.72 1.38
CA LEU A 257 20.10 -8.53 2.60
C LEU A 257 21.31 -8.34 3.51
N ASP A 258 22.52 -8.32 2.95
CA ASP A 258 23.75 -8.08 3.72
C ASP A 258 23.74 -6.70 4.39
N ILE A 259 23.29 -5.67 3.65
CA ILE A 259 23.19 -4.31 4.18
C ILE A 259 22.20 -4.24 5.34
N VAL A 260 21.04 -4.88 5.23
CA VAL A 260 20.02 -4.88 6.28
C VAL A 260 20.46 -5.70 7.50
N LYS A 261 21.09 -6.87 7.30
CA LYS A 261 21.51 -7.77 8.38
C LYS A 261 22.72 -7.27 9.14
N HIS A 262 23.70 -6.68 8.45
CA HIS A 262 25.02 -6.39 9.03
C HIS A 262 25.37 -4.91 9.07
N ASN A 263 24.66 -4.05 8.32
CA ASN A 263 24.89 -2.61 8.23
C ASN A 263 26.40 -2.24 8.10
N PRO A 264 27.09 -2.77 7.07
CA PRO A 264 28.51 -2.50 6.88
C PRO A 264 28.77 -1.00 6.69
N LYS A 265 29.93 -0.51 7.12
CA LYS A 265 30.31 0.91 6.94
C LYS A 265 30.75 1.23 5.52
N GLU A 266 31.30 0.24 4.83
CA GLU A 266 31.82 0.37 3.48
C GLU A 266 31.42 -0.86 2.66
N LEU A 267 31.21 -0.64 1.37
CA LEU A 267 30.88 -1.68 0.39
C LEU A 267 31.58 -1.35 -0.91
N THR A 268 32.49 -2.22 -1.33
CA THR A 268 33.20 -2.08 -2.61
C THR A 268 32.60 -2.98 -3.65
N ILE A 269 32.11 -2.38 -4.74
CA ILE A 269 31.63 -3.07 -5.93
C ILE A 269 32.82 -3.29 -6.85
N HIS A 270 33.09 -4.53 -7.23
CA HIS A 270 34.16 -4.87 -8.17
C HIS A 270 33.60 -5.14 -9.56
N PHE A 271 34.13 -4.44 -10.56
CA PHE A 271 33.71 -4.51 -11.97
C PHE A 271 34.55 -5.49 -12.81
N ARG A 272 35.11 -6.52 -12.17
CA ARG A 272 35.97 -7.51 -12.84
C ARG A 272 35.17 -8.57 -13.59
N GLY A 273 35.71 -9.03 -14.72
CA GLY A 273 35.08 -10.05 -15.57
C GLY A 273 33.82 -9.57 -16.31
N GLN A 274 33.18 -10.47 -17.06
CA GLN A 274 32.03 -10.11 -17.91
C GLN A 274 30.83 -9.59 -17.11
N THR A 275 30.53 -10.23 -15.97
CA THR A 275 29.45 -9.78 -15.08
C THR A 275 29.74 -8.41 -14.47
N GLY A 276 30.97 -8.18 -14.01
CA GLY A 276 31.38 -6.90 -13.44
C GLY A 276 31.35 -5.76 -14.46
N ALA A 277 31.77 -6.02 -15.69
CA ALA A 277 31.68 -5.06 -16.78
C ALA A 277 30.22 -4.66 -17.08
N ARG A 278 29.29 -5.63 -17.10
CA ARG A 278 27.85 -5.34 -17.25
C ARG A 278 27.30 -4.49 -16.10
N ILE A 279 27.68 -4.78 -14.85
CA ILE A 279 27.28 -3.97 -13.69
C ILE A 279 27.82 -2.54 -13.81
N ARG A 280 29.08 -2.39 -14.25
CA ARG A 280 29.67 -1.07 -14.51
C ARG A 280 28.90 -0.30 -15.59
N ASP A 281 28.53 -0.97 -16.68
CA ASP A 281 27.74 -0.36 -17.75
C ASP A 281 26.34 0.03 -17.27
N ASN A 282 25.72 -0.75 -16.37
CA ASN A 282 24.47 -0.35 -15.70
C ASN A 282 24.66 0.95 -14.91
N PHE A 283 25.73 1.10 -14.12
CA PHE A 283 26.02 2.35 -13.40
C PHE A 283 26.30 3.53 -14.35
N ARG A 284 27.02 3.29 -15.45
CA ARG A 284 27.33 4.31 -16.46
C ARG A 284 26.10 4.78 -17.22
N ALA A 285 25.12 3.90 -17.42
CA ALA A 285 23.85 4.22 -18.05
C ALA A 285 22.96 5.12 -17.18
N LEU A 286 23.27 5.25 -15.87
CA LEU A 286 22.56 6.16 -14.99
C LEU A 286 23.03 7.59 -15.25
N THR A 287 22.12 8.42 -15.72
CA THR A 287 22.36 9.83 -16.02
C THR A 287 21.35 10.73 -15.31
N GLN A 288 21.77 11.95 -15.01
CA GLN A 288 20.91 13.02 -14.51
C GLN A 288 20.96 14.23 -15.46
N GLU A 289 19.90 15.02 -15.49
CA GLU A 289 19.93 16.33 -16.13
C GLU A 289 20.31 17.38 -15.11
N VAL A 290 21.31 18.20 -15.44
CA VAL A 290 21.65 19.41 -14.71
C VAL A 290 21.29 20.61 -15.56
N VAL A 291 20.77 21.64 -14.91
CA VAL A 291 20.50 22.94 -15.55
C VAL A 291 21.67 23.85 -15.22
N GLU A 292 22.45 24.19 -16.25
CA GLU A 292 23.53 25.17 -16.17
C GLU A 292 23.07 26.46 -16.83
N LYS A 293 23.60 27.61 -16.41
CA LYS A 293 23.41 28.87 -17.13
C LYS A 293 24.61 29.07 -18.06
N ASP A 294 24.36 29.40 -19.33
CA ASP A 294 25.41 29.80 -20.25
C ASP A 294 26.00 31.17 -19.90
N ALA A 295 27.02 31.59 -20.66
CA ALA A 295 27.70 32.87 -20.46
C ALA A 295 26.75 34.07 -20.61
N GLU A 296 25.63 33.88 -21.31
CA GLU A 296 24.55 34.85 -21.53
C GLU A 296 23.43 34.74 -20.48
N GLY A 297 23.54 33.84 -19.50
CA GLY A 297 22.59 33.65 -18.40
C GLY A 297 21.35 32.83 -18.74
N LYS A 298 21.30 32.20 -19.92
CA LYS A 298 20.21 31.34 -20.38
C LYS A 298 20.43 29.91 -19.88
N GLU A 299 19.35 29.28 -19.45
CA GLU A 299 19.37 27.91 -18.94
C GLU A 299 19.59 26.88 -20.07
N ILE A 300 20.70 26.15 -19.98
CA ILE A 300 21.04 25.00 -20.81
C ILE A 300 20.86 23.72 -19.99
N ARG A 301 20.13 22.76 -20.55
CA ARG A 301 19.97 21.43 -19.97
C ARG A 301 21.07 20.51 -20.49
N LYS A 302 21.83 19.92 -19.58
CA LYS A 302 22.91 18.99 -19.90
C LYS A 302 22.66 17.66 -19.21
N THR A 303 22.76 16.58 -19.97
CA THR A 303 22.75 15.22 -19.39
C THR A 303 24.16 14.87 -18.95
N VAL A 304 24.33 14.53 -17.67
CA VAL A 304 25.60 14.14 -17.07
C VAL A 304 25.48 12.77 -16.40
N PRO A 305 26.57 11.97 -16.32
CA PRO A 305 26.56 10.72 -15.57
C PRO A 305 26.21 10.95 -14.10
N LEU A 306 25.39 10.08 -13.51
CA LEU A 306 25.09 10.09 -12.08
C LEU A 306 26.33 9.72 -11.24
N PHE A 307 27.18 8.85 -11.80
CA PHE A 307 28.45 8.44 -11.21
C PHE A 307 29.61 8.85 -12.14
N PRO A 308 30.04 10.12 -12.13
CA PRO A 308 31.13 10.58 -13.00
C PRO A 308 32.46 9.86 -12.73
N GLN A 309 32.62 9.32 -11.52
CA GLN A 309 33.80 8.55 -11.09
C GLN A 309 33.87 7.15 -11.75
N ILE A 310 32.74 6.62 -12.24
CA ILE A 310 32.65 5.29 -12.83
C ILE A 310 32.78 5.44 -14.36
N THR A 311 33.96 5.12 -14.87
CA THR A 311 34.31 5.21 -16.29
C THR A 311 34.52 3.81 -16.88
N GLU A 312 34.89 3.72 -18.16
CA GLU A 312 35.20 2.46 -18.85
C GLU A 312 36.38 1.70 -18.25
N THR A 313 37.25 2.38 -17.52
CA THR A 313 38.47 1.80 -16.95
C THR A 313 38.37 1.59 -15.43
N THR A 314 37.31 2.08 -14.79
CA THR A 314 37.11 1.90 -13.35
C THR A 314 36.96 0.41 -13.02
N GLU A 315 37.83 -0.10 -12.15
CA GLU A 315 37.82 -1.50 -11.70
C GLU A 315 36.89 -1.75 -10.50
N SER A 316 36.68 -0.73 -9.66
CA SER A 316 35.82 -0.82 -8.50
C SER A 316 35.30 0.54 -8.05
N PHE A 317 34.20 0.54 -7.31
CA PHE A 317 33.62 1.72 -6.71
C PHE A 317 33.18 1.40 -5.27
N THR A 318 33.50 2.29 -4.32
CA THR A 318 33.23 2.07 -2.90
C THR A 318 32.18 3.05 -2.39
N PHE A 319 31.11 2.51 -1.82
CA PHE A 319 30.16 3.28 -1.01
C PHE A 319 30.64 3.27 0.45
N SER A 320 30.52 4.40 1.14
CA SER A 320 30.89 4.54 2.54
C SER A 320 29.90 5.42 3.30
N HIS A 321 29.57 5.04 4.54
CA HIS A 321 28.79 5.89 5.43
C HIS A 321 29.24 5.70 6.90
N PRO A 322 29.50 6.79 7.67
CA PRO A 322 30.11 6.68 9.02
C PRO A 322 29.32 5.82 10.01
N LYS A 323 27.98 5.83 9.91
CA LYS A 323 27.06 5.07 10.76
C LYS A 323 26.63 3.72 10.17
N GLY A 324 27.23 3.30 9.05
CA GLY A 324 26.80 2.14 8.28
C GLY A 324 25.88 2.51 7.11
N LEU A 325 25.95 1.72 6.04
CA LEU A 325 25.29 1.95 4.76
C LEU A 325 23.77 1.89 4.84
N LEU A 326 23.19 1.22 5.84
CA LEU A 326 21.74 1.23 6.06
C LEU A 326 21.21 2.64 6.37
N ASN A 327 22.09 3.57 6.79
CA ASN A 327 21.74 4.98 7.03
C ASN A 327 21.98 5.87 5.79
N ALA A 328 22.56 5.33 4.71
CA ALA A 328 22.70 6.06 3.46
C ALA A 328 21.41 5.91 2.63
N THR A 329 20.83 7.05 2.25
CA THR A 329 19.51 7.19 1.62
C THR A 329 19.24 6.17 0.51
N GLN A 330 20.20 5.93 -0.37
CA GLN A 330 20.08 5.00 -1.49
C GLN A 330 19.89 3.53 -1.07
N PHE A 331 20.35 3.13 0.11
CA PHE A 331 20.15 1.77 0.63
C PHE A 331 19.00 1.70 1.63
N THR A 332 18.79 2.77 2.40
CA THR A 332 17.65 2.88 3.32
C THR A 332 16.32 2.76 2.60
N GLN A 333 16.17 3.47 1.47
CA GLN A 333 14.91 3.49 0.73
C GLN A 333 14.47 2.09 0.24
N PRO A 334 15.31 1.32 -0.49
CA PRO A 334 15.00 -0.07 -0.84
C PRO A 334 14.70 -0.94 0.37
N ALA A 335 15.46 -0.78 1.45
CA ALA A 335 15.33 -1.65 2.61
C ALA A 335 13.97 -1.48 3.30
N ILE A 336 13.52 -0.23 3.55
CA ILE A 336 12.20 0.05 4.16
C ILE A 336 11.09 -0.45 3.23
N THR A 337 11.17 -0.14 1.93
CA THR A 337 10.17 -0.61 0.96
C THR A 337 10.05 -2.13 0.97
N LEU A 338 11.16 -2.88 1.09
CA LEU A 338 11.12 -4.34 1.13
C LEU A 338 10.49 -4.92 2.40
N VAL A 339 10.75 -4.31 3.57
CA VAL A 339 10.07 -4.68 4.83
C VAL A 339 8.56 -4.53 4.66
N GLU A 340 8.12 -3.39 4.15
CA GLU A 340 6.70 -3.07 3.96
C GLU A 340 6.04 -4.01 2.94
N MET A 341 6.73 -4.28 1.83
CA MET A 341 6.26 -5.23 0.82
C MET A 341 6.14 -6.65 1.37
N ALA A 342 7.14 -7.11 2.12
CA ALA A 342 7.15 -8.43 2.72
C ALA A 342 6.00 -8.59 3.72
N ALA A 343 5.82 -7.62 4.62
CA ALA A 343 4.73 -7.59 5.60
C ALA A 343 3.35 -7.61 4.93
N TYR A 344 3.13 -6.74 3.94
CA TYR A 344 1.86 -6.68 3.23
C TYR A 344 1.55 -7.98 2.49
N ARG A 345 2.53 -8.56 1.79
CA ARG A 345 2.31 -9.80 1.04
C ARG A 345 2.08 -11.01 1.94
N ASP A 346 2.73 -11.07 3.10
CA ASP A 346 2.42 -12.07 4.12
C ASP A 346 0.97 -11.95 4.62
N MET A 347 0.51 -10.73 4.93
CA MET A 347 -0.88 -10.47 5.31
C MET A 347 -1.86 -10.84 4.19
N SER A 348 -1.53 -10.52 2.94
CA SER A 348 -2.32 -10.86 1.76
C SER A 348 -2.43 -12.37 1.55
N ALA A 349 -1.33 -13.11 1.69
CA ALA A 349 -1.31 -14.56 1.62
C ALA A 349 -2.15 -15.22 2.72
N LYS A 350 -2.27 -14.55 3.88
CA LYS A 350 -3.14 -14.95 5.00
C LYS A 350 -4.61 -14.54 4.82
N GLY A 351 -4.97 -13.94 3.67
CA GLY A 351 -6.32 -13.50 3.36
C GLY A 351 -6.79 -12.32 4.20
N LEU A 352 -5.88 -11.54 4.81
CA LEU A 352 -6.21 -10.48 5.78
C LEU A 352 -6.54 -9.13 5.14
N ILE A 353 -6.27 -8.96 3.84
CA ILE A 353 -6.38 -7.68 3.15
C ILE A 353 -7.78 -7.53 2.51
N PRO A 354 -8.59 -6.54 2.95
CA PRO A 354 -9.85 -6.21 2.29
C PRO A 354 -9.60 -5.65 0.88
N GLN A 355 -10.44 -6.05 -0.09
CA GLN A 355 -10.26 -5.66 -1.48
C GLN A 355 -10.39 -4.14 -1.72
N ASN A 356 -11.24 -3.47 -0.94
CA ASN A 356 -11.55 -2.04 -1.11
C ASN A 356 -10.81 -1.14 -0.12
N SER A 357 -9.65 -1.58 0.38
CA SER A 357 -8.86 -0.76 1.28
C SER A 357 -8.30 0.48 0.57
N LEU A 358 -8.39 1.61 1.28
CA LEU A 358 -7.64 2.82 0.97
C LEU A 358 -6.16 2.59 1.29
N PHE A 359 -5.28 3.31 0.61
CA PHE A 359 -3.87 3.31 0.97
C PHE A 359 -3.20 4.64 0.67
N ALA A 360 -2.25 4.99 1.52
CA ALA A 360 -1.37 6.13 1.35
C ALA A 360 0.01 5.75 1.88
N GLY A 361 1.04 6.46 1.51
CA GLY A 361 2.36 6.24 2.08
C GLY A 361 3.12 7.53 2.25
N HIS A 362 3.73 7.73 3.39
CA HIS A 362 4.45 8.96 3.69
C HIS A 362 5.76 8.99 2.91
N SER A 363 5.91 9.95 1.99
CA SER A 363 7.09 10.09 1.13
C SER A 363 7.46 8.78 0.39
N LEU A 364 8.52 8.10 0.84
CA LEU A 364 8.97 6.80 0.35
C LEU A 364 7.87 5.73 0.39
N GLY A 365 7.03 5.74 1.43
CA GLY A 365 5.97 4.75 1.60
C GLY A 365 4.98 4.75 0.43
N GLU A 366 4.85 5.84 -0.32
CA GLU A 366 3.98 5.92 -1.50
C GLU A 366 4.35 4.86 -2.54
N TYR A 367 5.65 4.60 -2.73
CA TYR A 367 6.16 3.58 -3.65
C TYR A 367 5.87 2.17 -3.14
N ALA A 368 5.97 1.93 -1.83
CA ALA A 368 5.60 0.66 -1.24
C ALA A 368 4.10 0.39 -1.38
N GLY A 369 3.25 1.38 -1.07
CA GLY A 369 1.79 1.28 -1.21
C GLY A 369 1.36 1.03 -2.66
N LEU A 370 1.91 1.77 -3.62
CA LEU A 370 1.63 1.55 -5.04
C LEU A 370 2.11 0.19 -5.54
N SER A 371 3.25 -0.30 -5.06
CA SER A 371 3.80 -1.60 -5.48
C SER A 371 3.09 -2.79 -4.83
N THR A 372 2.48 -2.60 -3.67
CA THR A 372 1.82 -3.66 -2.89
C THR A 372 0.32 -3.69 -3.13
N VAL A 373 -0.37 -2.60 -2.76
CA VAL A 373 -1.82 -2.46 -2.84
C VAL A 373 -2.25 -2.17 -4.28
N GLY A 374 -1.53 -1.27 -4.95
CA GLY A 374 -1.79 -0.89 -6.34
C GLY A 374 -1.23 -1.87 -7.36
N ASN A 375 -0.34 -2.79 -6.96
CA ASN A 375 0.34 -3.76 -7.83
C ASN A 375 0.99 -3.11 -9.09
N ILE A 376 1.50 -1.88 -8.96
CA ILE A 376 2.01 -1.07 -10.07
C ILE A 376 3.42 -1.47 -10.49
N LEU A 377 4.26 -1.88 -9.53
CA LEU A 377 5.66 -2.24 -9.77
C LEU A 377 5.97 -3.61 -9.16
N PRO A 378 6.63 -4.51 -9.90
CA PRO A 378 7.20 -5.72 -9.32
C PRO A 378 8.39 -5.38 -8.42
N VAL A 379 8.78 -6.33 -7.57
CA VAL A 379 9.85 -6.19 -6.56
C VAL A 379 11.14 -5.64 -7.16
N GLU A 380 11.54 -6.17 -8.31
CA GLU A 380 12.79 -5.81 -8.98
C GLU A 380 12.78 -4.33 -9.42
N LYS A 381 11.65 -3.86 -9.95
CA LYS A 381 11.52 -2.50 -10.47
C LYS A 381 11.35 -1.46 -9.38
N VAL A 382 10.61 -1.77 -8.31
CA VAL A 382 10.48 -0.83 -7.19
C VAL A 382 11.80 -0.66 -6.46
N VAL A 383 12.54 -1.74 -6.15
CA VAL A 383 13.86 -1.66 -5.50
C VAL A 383 14.84 -0.85 -6.33
N GLU A 384 14.85 -1.07 -7.65
CA GLU A 384 15.66 -0.29 -8.59
C GLU A 384 15.26 1.19 -8.56
N LEU A 385 13.96 1.49 -8.66
CA LEU A 385 13.43 2.85 -8.67
C LEU A 385 13.77 3.60 -7.38
N VAL A 386 13.55 3.01 -6.21
CA VAL A 386 13.79 3.70 -4.92
C VAL A 386 15.28 3.80 -4.59
N PHE A 387 16.12 2.86 -5.06
CA PHE A 387 17.58 3.00 -5.02
C PHE A 387 18.03 4.23 -5.82
N LEU A 388 17.55 4.33 -7.07
CA LEU A 388 17.89 5.43 -7.96
C LEU A 388 17.28 6.77 -7.51
N ARG A 389 16.10 6.76 -6.89
CA ARG A 389 15.51 7.93 -6.22
C ARG A 389 16.45 8.44 -5.13
N GLY A 390 16.90 7.58 -4.23
CA GLY A 390 17.85 7.96 -3.18
C GLY A 390 19.16 8.52 -3.72
N MET A 391 19.69 7.94 -4.81
CA MET A 391 20.89 8.45 -5.48
C MET A 391 20.67 9.82 -6.16
N THR A 392 19.54 10.01 -6.84
CA THR A 392 19.22 11.26 -7.55
C THR A 392 19.00 12.42 -6.58
N MET A 393 18.40 12.14 -5.43
CA MET A 393 18.27 13.13 -4.35
C MET A 393 19.64 13.55 -3.79
N GLN A 394 20.55 12.59 -3.63
CA GLN A 394 21.91 12.83 -3.12
C GLN A 394 22.77 13.65 -4.10
N SER A 395 22.66 13.40 -5.41
CA SER A 395 23.44 14.08 -6.45
C SER A 395 22.92 15.47 -6.80
N ALA A 396 21.64 15.76 -6.51
CA ALA A 396 21.03 17.05 -6.78
C ALA A 396 21.54 18.18 -5.84
N VAL A 397 22.21 17.82 -4.75
CA VAL A 397 22.68 18.79 -3.75
C VAL A 397 24.19 19.03 -3.90
N PRO A 398 24.63 20.29 -4.06
CA PRO A 398 26.05 20.63 -4.03
C PRO A 398 26.70 20.24 -2.70
N ARG A 399 27.89 19.65 -2.78
CA ARG A 399 28.67 19.24 -1.61
C ARG A 399 30.06 19.88 -1.64
N ASP A 400 30.59 20.19 -0.47
CA ASP A 400 31.96 20.68 -0.34
C ASP A 400 32.99 19.55 -0.48
N ALA A 401 34.28 19.88 -0.38
CA ALA A 401 35.37 18.90 -0.48
C ALA A 401 35.33 17.80 0.60
N ALA A 402 34.65 18.05 1.73
CA ALA A 402 34.43 17.08 2.80
C ALA A 402 33.10 16.29 2.63
N GLY A 403 32.39 16.50 1.52
CA GLY A 403 31.11 15.85 1.23
C GLY A 403 29.92 16.43 1.99
N ARG A 404 30.07 17.57 2.68
CA ARG A 404 28.99 18.21 3.45
C ARG A 404 28.09 19.03 2.53
N SER A 405 26.79 19.00 2.83
CA SER A 405 25.79 19.85 2.17
C SER A 405 25.48 21.07 3.04
N PRO A 406 25.16 22.24 2.44
CA PRO A 406 24.74 23.41 3.18
C PRO A 406 23.25 23.37 3.58
N TYR A 407 22.55 22.28 3.24
CA TYR A 407 21.14 22.06 3.55
C TYR A 407 20.93 21.07 4.69
N GLY A 408 19.74 21.13 5.28
CA GLY A 408 19.25 20.13 6.23
C GLY A 408 17.73 20.15 6.35
N MET A 409 17.23 19.40 7.33
CA MET A 409 15.81 19.36 7.67
C MET A 409 15.62 19.40 9.19
N ALA A 410 14.50 19.98 9.64
CA ALA A 410 14.16 20.04 11.06
C ALA A 410 12.66 19.90 11.29
N ALA A 411 12.28 19.18 12.35
CA ALA A 411 10.91 19.08 12.83
C ALA A 411 10.54 20.35 13.63
N ALA A 412 9.62 21.14 13.08
CA ALA A 412 9.04 22.32 13.73
C ALA A 412 7.79 21.94 14.52
N ARG A 413 7.70 22.46 15.74
CA ARG A 413 6.61 22.21 16.69
C ARG A 413 5.91 23.51 17.08
N PRO A 414 5.03 24.05 16.23
CA PRO A 414 4.41 25.35 16.45
C PRO A 414 3.54 25.39 17.72
N SER A 415 2.97 24.25 18.15
CA SER A 415 2.25 24.12 19.43
C SER A 415 3.06 24.55 20.65
N VAL A 416 4.39 24.32 20.66
CA VAL A 416 5.29 24.69 21.76
C VAL A 416 5.34 26.20 21.98
N VAL A 417 5.09 26.97 20.93
CA VAL A 417 5.12 28.44 20.93
C VAL A 417 3.73 29.03 20.67
N LYS A 418 2.67 28.20 20.73
CA LYS A 418 1.27 28.58 20.50
C LYS A 418 1.03 29.27 19.14
N MET A 419 1.79 28.86 18.12
CA MET A 419 1.70 29.36 16.76
C MET A 419 0.74 28.50 15.94
N ASN A 420 -0.03 29.11 15.02
CA ASN A 420 -0.86 28.38 14.07
C ASN A 420 -0.11 28.15 12.73
N ASP A 421 -0.70 27.35 11.86
CA ASP A 421 -0.09 26.94 10.59
C ASP A 421 0.19 28.13 9.67
N VAL A 422 -0.71 29.13 9.66
CA VAL A 422 -0.57 30.34 8.83
C VAL A 422 0.63 31.16 9.28
N SER A 423 0.76 31.39 10.59
CA SER A 423 1.90 32.09 11.19
C SER A 423 3.23 31.36 10.95
N LEU A 424 3.25 30.02 11.01
CA LEU A 424 4.46 29.25 10.71
C LEU A 424 4.88 29.43 9.25
N ASN A 425 3.95 29.29 8.31
CA ASN A 425 4.24 29.47 6.88
C ASN A 425 4.71 30.91 6.58
N ASN A 426 4.07 31.92 7.21
CA ASN A 426 4.47 33.32 7.05
C ASN A 426 5.88 33.58 7.60
N LEU A 427 6.24 33.01 8.75
CA LEU A 427 7.58 33.13 9.32
C LEU A 427 8.64 32.45 8.45
N VAL A 428 8.37 31.22 7.99
CA VAL A 428 9.25 30.48 7.07
C VAL A 428 9.48 31.30 5.79
N LYS A 429 8.41 31.83 5.20
CA LYS A 429 8.46 32.69 4.02
C LYS A 429 9.27 33.96 4.27
N ALA A 430 9.05 34.65 5.39
CA ALA A 430 9.79 35.86 5.73
C ALA A 430 11.30 35.62 5.86
N ILE A 431 11.71 34.48 6.45
CA ILE A 431 13.12 34.08 6.55
C ILE A 431 13.70 33.75 5.17
N ALA A 432 12.97 33.00 4.33
CA ALA A 432 13.40 32.68 2.98
C ALA A 432 13.60 33.95 2.13
N GLU A 433 12.65 34.88 2.17
CA GLU A 433 12.72 36.16 1.45
C GLU A 433 13.85 37.07 1.96
N ALA A 434 14.01 37.21 3.29
CA ALA A 434 15.05 38.05 3.88
C ALA A 434 16.47 37.50 3.67
N SER A 435 16.62 36.17 3.58
CA SER A 435 17.92 35.53 3.33
C SER A 435 18.28 35.43 1.85
N GLY A 436 17.27 35.38 0.96
CA GLY A 436 17.43 35.02 -0.44
C GLY A 436 17.85 33.56 -0.66
N GLN A 437 17.64 32.69 0.34
CA GLN A 437 18.05 31.29 0.35
C GLN A 437 16.87 30.38 0.71
N ALA A 438 16.97 29.10 0.35
CA ALA A 438 15.87 28.15 0.51
C ALA A 438 15.48 27.91 1.98
N LEU A 439 14.18 27.96 2.26
CA LEU A 439 13.56 27.48 3.49
C LEU A 439 12.06 27.24 3.22
N GLU A 440 11.61 26.00 3.33
CA GLU A 440 10.26 25.59 2.97
C GLU A 440 9.70 24.60 3.99
N VAL A 441 8.41 24.70 4.30
CA VAL A 441 7.70 23.61 5.00
C VAL A 441 7.46 22.51 3.96
N VAL A 442 7.99 21.32 4.24
CA VAL A 442 8.03 20.22 3.28
C VAL A 442 7.25 18.98 3.71
N ASN A 443 6.94 18.85 5.01
CA ASN A 443 6.01 17.84 5.49
C ASN A 443 4.94 18.47 6.40
N TYR A 444 3.68 18.26 6.04
CA TYR A 444 2.50 18.66 6.81
C TYR A 444 1.94 17.47 7.62
N ASN A 445 2.71 17.00 8.62
CA ASN A 445 2.42 15.75 9.34
C ASN A 445 1.16 15.84 10.23
N VAL A 446 1.15 16.77 11.19
CA VAL A 446 0.05 16.91 12.16
C VAL A 446 -0.29 18.38 12.35
N LYS A 447 -1.52 18.74 11.99
CA LYS A 447 -2.02 20.12 12.04
C LYS A 447 -1.76 20.78 13.40
N GLY A 448 -1.14 21.95 13.39
CA GLY A 448 -0.79 22.73 14.58
C GLY A 448 0.27 22.12 15.50
N THR A 449 0.81 20.93 15.20
CA THR A 449 1.68 20.19 16.12
C THR A 449 3.02 19.82 15.52
N GLU A 450 3.04 19.23 14.33
CA GLU A 450 4.24 18.64 13.74
C GLU A 450 4.34 18.97 12.25
N TYR A 451 5.43 19.64 11.90
CA TYR A 451 5.81 20.00 10.55
C TYR A 451 7.28 19.68 10.35
N VAL A 452 7.70 19.43 9.13
CA VAL A 452 9.13 19.38 8.80
C VAL A 452 9.45 20.53 7.85
N VAL A 453 10.53 21.24 8.15
CA VAL A 453 11.06 22.35 7.36
C VAL A 453 12.40 21.93 6.79
N ALA A 454 12.61 22.17 5.49
CA ALA A 454 13.86 21.91 4.79
C ALA A 454 14.42 23.22 4.25
N GLY A 455 15.75 23.35 4.24
CA GLY A 455 16.40 24.55 3.73
C GLY A 455 17.87 24.64 4.12
N GLU A 456 18.46 25.81 3.88
CA GLU A 456 19.82 26.14 4.30
C GLU A 456 19.99 26.04 5.82
N LEU A 457 21.15 25.55 6.28
CA LEU A 457 21.42 25.37 7.71
C LEU A 457 21.28 26.69 8.50
N VAL A 458 21.67 27.83 7.92
CA VAL A 458 21.52 29.15 8.54
C VAL A 458 20.04 29.52 8.71
N ASN A 459 19.22 29.25 7.71
CA ASN A 459 17.80 29.57 7.73
C ASN A 459 17.04 28.68 8.73
N LEU A 460 17.43 27.41 8.86
CA LEU A 460 16.89 26.51 9.89
C LEU A 460 17.25 26.98 11.30
N GLU A 461 18.51 27.38 11.52
CA GLU A 461 18.95 27.93 12.80
C GLU A 461 18.18 29.23 13.14
N ALA A 462 18.00 30.13 12.16
CA ALA A 462 17.22 31.35 12.28
C ALA A 462 15.74 31.05 12.62
N LEU A 463 15.11 30.08 11.95
CA LEU A 463 13.74 29.66 12.26
C LEU A 463 13.61 29.22 13.72
N GLY A 464 14.55 28.41 14.20
CA GLY A 464 14.55 27.95 15.58
C GLY A 464 14.68 29.11 16.59
N GLN A 465 15.49 30.11 16.28
CA GLN A 465 15.64 31.31 17.12
C GLN A 465 14.37 32.17 17.10
N ALA A 466 13.81 32.42 15.92
CA ALA A 466 12.57 33.18 15.73
C ALA A 466 11.38 32.53 16.46
N MET A 467 11.23 31.21 16.36
CA MET A 467 10.20 30.49 17.12
C MET A 467 10.45 30.63 18.64
N SER A 468 11.71 30.54 19.08
CA SER A 468 12.04 30.65 20.50
C SER A 468 11.75 32.04 21.07
N SER A 469 11.98 33.12 20.31
CA SER A 469 11.65 34.48 20.73
C SER A 469 10.14 34.73 20.83
N LEU A 470 9.34 33.98 20.08
CA LEU A 470 7.89 34.07 20.12
C LEU A 470 7.24 33.35 21.31
N LYS A 471 7.97 32.54 22.08
CA LYS A 471 7.40 31.76 23.19
C LYS A 471 6.64 32.60 24.23
N SER A 472 7.03 33.86 24.43
CA SER A 472 6.42 34.77 25.41
C SER A 472 5.20 35.56 24.88
N SER A 473 4.95 35.54 23.57
CA SER A 473 3.88 36.34 22.95
C SER A 473 2.59 35.54 22.85
N ALA A 474 1.48 36.08 23.37
CA ALA A 474 0.19 35.39 23.40
C ALA A 474 -0.61 35.51 22.08
N ASN A 475 -0.27 36.47 21.21
CA ASN A 475 -0.92 36.67 19.92
C ASN A 475 0.13 36.87 18.80
N HIS A 476 0.19 35.93 17.86
CA HIS A 476 1.15 35.93 16.75
C HIS A 476 0.58 36.50 15.45
N GLU A 477 -0.71 36.83 15.39
CA GLU A 477 -1.33 37.39 14.18
C GLU A 477 -0.91 38.84 13.91
N ALA A 478 -0.47 39.56 14.96
CA ALA A 478 0.07 40.92 14.87
C ALA A 478 1.61 40.97 14.90
N ALA A 479 2.29 39.83 14.81
CA ALA A 479 3.75 39.78 14.87
C ALA A 479 4.37 40.27 13.55
N ASP A 480 5.36 41.17 13.65
CA ASP A 480 6.19 41.55 12.50
C ASP A 480 7.20 40.45 12.20
N PHE A 481 6.77 39.45 11.42
CA PHE A 481 7.63 38.32 11.05
C PHE A 481 8.86 38.75 10.25
N ARG A 482 8.83 39.90 9.56
CA ARG A 482 9.99 40.41 8.82
C ARG A 482 11.09 40.86 9.76
N GLN A 483 10.75 41.68 10.75
CA GLN A 483 11.72 42.13 11.76
C GLN A 483 12.28 40.95 12.58
N ILE A 484 11.43 39.99 12.95
CA ILE A 484 11.84 38.79 13.67
C ILE A 484 12.79 37.95 12.81
N ALA A 485 12.47 37.75 11.53
CA ALA A 485 13.31 37.01 10.60
C ALA A 485 14.68 37.66 10.42
N GLU A 486 14.74 38.98 10.21
CA GLU A 486 15.99 39.73 10.05
C GLU A 486 16.89 39.60 11.30
N THR A 487 16.30 39.76 12.49
CA THR A 487 17.03 39.63 13.76
C THR A 487 17.57 38.20 13.96
N ALA A 488 16.73 37.20 13.72
CA ALA A 488 17.13 35.80 13.86
C ALA A 488 18.20 35.39 12.83
N LEU A 489 18.12 35.90 11.60
CA LEU A 489 19.12 35.67 10.55
C LEU A 489 20.48 36.29 10.91
N GLN A 490 20.50 37.52 11.45
CA GLN A 490 21.75 38.15 11.89
C GLN A 490 22.45 37.30 12.96
N ASN A 491 21.70 36.83 13.96
CA ASN A 491 22.23 35.97 15.01
C ASN A 491 22.70 34.61 14.47
N ALA A 492 21.94 33.97 13.58
CA ALA A 492 22.32 32.69 12.97
C ALA A 492 23.58 32.81 12.09
N ARG A 493 23.73 33.92 11.34
CA ARG A 493 24.94 34.21 10.55
C ARG A 493 26.16 34.39 11.44
N LYS A 494 26.02 35.14 12.55
CA LYS A 494 27.10 35.30 13.54
C LYS A 494 27.52 33.95 14.14
N LEU A 495 26.57 33.09 14.50
CA LEU A 495 26.89 31.74 14.98
C LEU A 495 27.62 30.89 13.93
N LYS A 496 27.29 31.04 12.65
CA LYS A 496 28.02 30.38 11.55
C LYS A 496 29.42 30.94 11.37
N GLU A 497 29.60 32.26 11.49
CA GLU A 497 30.93 32.89 11.46
C GLU A 497 31.81 32.39 12.62
N ASP A 498 31.25 32.33 13.84
CA ASP A 498 31.96 31.88 15.05
C ASP A 498 32.32 30.38 14.98
N ALA A 499 31.43 29.54 14.44
CA ALA A 499 31.62 28.08 14.35
C ALA A 499 32.39 27.63 13.09
N GLY A 500 32.45 28.49 12.06
CA GLY A 500 33.01 28.17 10.76
C GLY A 500 32.44 26.89 10.16
N GLU A 501 33.32 25.96 9.79
CA GLU A 501 32.98 24.68 9.18
C GLU A 501 32.27 23.68 10.11
N ASN A 502 32.27 23.93 11.42
CA ASN A 502 31.61 23.08 12.42
C ASN A 502 30.17 23.54 12.70
N PHE A 503 29.65 24.51 11.95
CA PHE A 503 28.29 25.01 12.12
C PHE A 503 27.26 23.89 11.92
N SER A 504 26.35 23.77 12.89
CA SER A 504 25.22 22.85 12.82
C SER A 504 24.00 23.47 13.49
N VAL A 505 22.81 23.07 13.02
CA VAL A 505 21.55 23.55 13.60
C VAL A 505 21.41 23.03 15.02
N SER A 506 21.24 23.94 15.96
CA SER A 506 21.09 23.58 17.37
C SER A 506 19.66 23.13 17.68
N LYS A 507 19.52 22.08 18.51
CA LYS A 507 18.22 21.63 19.01
C LYS A 507 17.61 22.71 19.90
N LYS A 508 16.38 23.11 19.59
CA LYS A 508 15.58 24.04 20.38
C LYS A 508 14.24 23.40 20.77
N ASN A 509 13.53 24.03 21.69
CA ASN A 509 12.23 23.50 22.16
C ASN A 509 11.21 23.41 21.02
N ALA A 510 11.14 24.42 20.14
CA ALA A 510 10.17 24.46 19.05
C ALA A 510 10.72 23.91 17.71
N LEU A 511 12.01 23.56 17.63
CA LEU A 511 12.65 23.10 16.40
C LEU A 511 13.70 22.03 16.73
N VAL A 512 13.52 20.83 16.18
CA VAL A 512 14.42 19.69 16.40
C VAL A 512 15.07 19.29 15.07
N PRO A 513 16.39 19.44 14.89
CA PRO A 513 17.06 19.06 13.64
C PRO A 513 17.00 17.54 13.42
N LEU A 514 16.72 17.14 12.19
CA LEU A 514 16.71 15.74 11.78
C LEU A 514 18.15 15.29 11.49
N GLN A 515 18.70 14.50 12.40
CA GLN A 515 20.11 14.11 12.38
C GLN A 515 20.42 13.20 11.18
N GLY A 516 21.48 13.55 10.42
CA GLY A 516 21.95 12.74 9.29
C GLY A 516 21.17 12.92 7.99
N ILE A 517 20.23 13.88 7.94
CA ILE A 517 19.55 14.27 6.70
C ILE A 517 20.12 15.62 6.26
N ASP A 518 20.84 15.59 5.15
CA ASP A 518 21.55 16.74 4.57
C ASP A 518 21.07 17.10 3.16
N VAL A 519 19.92 16.53 2.74
CA VAL A 519 19.23 16.83 1.49
C VAL A 519 17.86 17.41 1.82
N PRO A 520 17.46 18.53 1.19
CA PRO A 520 16.17 19.17 1.47
C PRO A 520 15.06 18.48 0.68
N PHE A 521 14.66 17.28 1.10
CA PHE A 521 13.62 16.50 0.43
C PHE A 521 12.30 17.27 0.32
N HIS A 522 11.54 17.03 -0.75
CA HIS A 522 10.22 17.64 -0.97
C HIS A 522 10.23 19.17 -1.08
N SER A 523 11.41 19.79 -1.28
CA SER A 523 11.52 21.24 -1.48
C SER A 523 11.71 21.59 -2.96
N GLY A 524 11.41 22.86 -3.29
CA GLY A 524 11.66 23.43 -4.61
C GLY A 524 13.14 23.39 -5.03
N VAL A 525 14.08 23.20 -4.10
CA VAL A 525 15.52 23.01 -4.39
C VAL A 525 15.75 21.83 -5.33
N LEU A 526 14.92 20.80 -5.24
CA LEU A 526 15.04 19.58 -6.05
C LEU A 526 14.27 19.66 -7.39
N SER A 527 13.62 20.78 -7.69
CA SER A 527 12.74 20.93 -8.87
C SER A 527 13.47 20.66 -10.20
N GLY A 528 14.76 20.99 -10.29
CA GLY A 528 15.59 20.69 -11.46
C GLY A 528 15.71 19.19 -11.77
N GLY A 529 15.54 18.31 -10.77
CA GLY A 529 15.61 16.85 -10.94
C GLY A 529 14.31 16.20 -11.44
N VAL A 530 13.18 16.91 -11.42
CA VAL A 530 11.86 16.36 -11.78
C VAL A 530 11.82 15.77 -13.21
N PRO A 531 12.38 16.41 -14.25
CA PRO A 531 12.37 15.83 -15.60
C PRO A 531 13.13 14.51 -15.72
N ALA A 532 14.29 14.39 -15.05
CA ALA A 532 15.08 13.17 -15.03
C ALA A 532 14.36 12.05 -14.27
N PHE A 533 13.77 12.39 -13.13
CA PHE A 533 13.02 11.43 -12.33
C PHE A 533 11.73 10.96 -13.04
N ARG A 534 11.03 11.84 -13.76
CA ARG A 534 9.89 11.47 -14.64
C ARG A 534 10.27 10.40 -15.66
N ARG A 535 11.34 10.60 -16.42
CA ARG A 535 11.79 9.60 -17.42
C ARG A 535 12.20 8.30 -16.76
N MET A 536 12.78 8.36 -15.57
CA MET A 536 13.06 7.18 -14.77
C MET A 536 11.77 6.43 -14.43
N LEU A 537 10.74 7.11 -13.93
CA LEU A 537 9.43 6.52 -13.67
C LEU A 537 8.84 5.88 -14.93
N GLU A 538 8.85 6.57 -16.06
CA GLU A 538 8.35 6.06 -17.35
C GLU A 538 9.11 4.82 -17.83
N SER A 539 10.39 4.67 -17.46
CA SER A 539 11.19 3.50 -17.81
C SER A 539 10.93 2.28 -16.91
N LYS A 540 10.32 2.48 -15.72
CA LYS A 540 10.12 1.43 -14.71
C LYS A 540 8.65 1.04 -14.55
N ILE A 541 7.73 1.99 -14.68
CA ILE A 541 6.29 1.77 -14.60
C ILE A 541 5.78 1.41 -15.99
N SER A 542 5.10 0.27 -16.11
CA SER A 542 4.51 -0.15 -17.37
C SER A 542 3.28 0.70 -17.72
N GLN A 543 2.96 0.83 -19.00
CA GLN A 543 1.73 1.52 -19.43
C GLN A 543 0.47 0.66 -19.28
N ASP A 544 0.62 -0.66 -19.07
CA ASP A 544 -0.50 -1.61 -18.93
C ASP A 544 -1.02 -1.77 -17.48
N ILE A 545 -0.75 -0.79 -16.62
CA ILE A 545 -1.21 -0.81 -15.22
C ILE A 545 -2.73 -0.65 -15.09
N ASP A 546 -3.28 -1.29 -14.05
CA ASP A 546 -4.69 -1.15 -13.70
C ASP A 546 -4.93 0.16 -12.93
N ILE A 547 -5.13 1.25 -13.67
CA ILE A 547 -5.47 2.56 -13.11
C ILE A 547 -6.78 2.51 -12.32
N ALA A 548 -7.74 1.69 -12.72
CA ALA A 548 -9.04 1.62 -12.05
C ALA A 548 -8.90 1.12 -10.61
N ALA A 549 -7.92 0.25 -10.34
CA ALA A 549 -7.61 -0.20 -8.98
C ALA A 549 -7.10 0.93 -8.05
N LEU A 550 -6.64 2.07 -8.60
CA LEU A 550 -6.15 3.22 -7.84
C LEU A 550 -7.24 4.24 -7.52
N VAL A 551 -8.25 4.38 -8.39
CA VAL A 551 -9.31 5.38 -8.25
C VAL A 551 -10.04 5.20 -6.91
N ASP A 552 -10.22 6.30 -6.18
CA ASP A 552 -10.84 6.37 -4.85
C ASP A 552 -10.17 5.54 -3.74
N ARG A 553 -9.03 4.91 -4.02
CA ARG A 553 -8.29 4.04 -3.08
C ARG A 553 -6.91 4.59 -2.74
N TYR A 554 -6.18 5.04 -3.75
CA TYR A 554 -4.85 5.61 -3.60
C TYR A 554 -4.94 7.08 -3.16
N VAL A 555 -4.25 7.47 -2.10
CA VAL A 555 -4.14 8.87 -1.66
C VAL A 555 -2.68 9.33 -1.87
N PRO A 556 -2.39 10.12 -2.92
CA PRO A 556 -1.05 10.65 -3.15
C PRO A 556 -0.68 11.70 -2.10
N ASN A 557 0.60 11.76 -1.74
CA ASN A 557 1.11 12.81 -0.85
C ASN A 557 0.86 14.22 -1.41
N LEU A 558 1.09 14.41 -2.71
CA LEU A 558 1.03 15.74 -3.33
C LEU A 558 -0.34 16.42 -3.20
N THR A 559 -1.43 15.65 -3.19
CA THR A 559 -2.80 16.19 -3.11
C THR A 559 -3.48 15.97 -1.77
N GLY A 560 -3.08 14.94 -1.01
CA GLY A 560 -3.75 14.52 0.22
C GLY A 560 -5.21 14.11 0.01
N LYS A 561 -5.60 13.73 -1.22
CA LYS A 561 -6.98 13.37 -1.60
C LYS A 561 -6.99 12.06 -2.39
N PRO A 562 -8.09 11.28 -2.35
CA PRO A 562 -8.21 10.09 -3.18
C PRO A 562 -7.98 10.40 -4.66
N PHE A 563 -7.18 9.55 -5.31
CA PHE A 563 -6.82 9.64 -6.71
C PHE A 563 -8.08 9.56 -7.57
N SER A 564 -8.21 10.50 -8.51
CA SER A 564 -9.36 10.60 -9.40
C SER A 564 -8.92 10.97 -10.82
N LEU A 565 -9.70 10.49 -11.79
CA LEU A 565 -9.55 10.85 -13.21
C LEU A 565 -10.47 12.01 -13.61
N GLU A 566 -11.17 12.62 -12.65
CA GLU A 566 -11.96 13.83 -12.91
C GLU A 566 -11.06 14.99 -13.32
N ARG A 567 -11.53 15.81 -14.27
CA ARG A 567 -10.78 16.97 -14.77
C ARG A 567 -10.45 17.98 -13.66
N SER A 568 -11.38 18.17 -12.71
CA SER A 568 -11.22 18.99 -11.51
C SER A 568 -10.03 18.55 -10.63
N TYR A 569 -9.79 17.24 -10.54
CA TYR A 569 -8.65 16.69 -9.82
C TYR A 569 -7.33 17.03 -10.55
N VAL A 570 -7.29 16.87 -11.87
CA VAL A 570 -6.12 17.22 -12.69
C VAL A 570 -5.81 18.72 -12.64
N GLU A 571 -6.83 19.59 -12.63
CA GLU A 571 -6.68 21.03 -12.42
C GLU A 571 -6.02 21.35 -11.08
N GLN A 572 -6.43 20.67 -10.00
CA GLN A 572 -5.81 20.83 -8.68
C GLN A 572 -4.33 20.41 -8.71
N VAL A 573 -4.00 19.27 -9.32
CA VAL A 573 -2.60 18.81 -9.44
C VAL A 573 -1.79 19.79 -10.28
N TYR A 574 -2.36 20.31 -11.37
CA TYR A 574 -1.71 21.33 -12.18
C TYR A 574 -1.44 22.62 -11.40
N GLN A 575 -2.37 23.08 -10.56
CA GLN A 575 -2.15 24.27 -9.72
C GLN A 575 -0.94 24.10 -8.79
N LEU A 576 -0.73 22.90 -8.25
CA LEU A 576 0.39 22.58 -7.35
C LEU A 576 1.73 22.43 -8.09
N THR A 577 1.71 21.91 -9.32
CA THR A 577 2.93 21.48 -10.03
C THR A 577 3.35 22.37 -11.19
N GLN A 578 2.39 23.10 -11.78
CA GLN A 578 2.52 23.78 -13.06
C GLN A 578 3.09 22.87 -14.17
N SER A 579 2.76 21.57 -14.13
CA SER A 579 3.27 20.59 -15.09
C SER A 579 2.81 20.88 -16.52
N PRO A 580 3.75 20.97 -17.49
CA PRO A 580 3.40 21.10 -18.91
C PRO A 580 2.61 19.90 -19.44
N VAL A 581 2.85 18.70 -18.88
CA VAL A 581 2.17 17.47 -19.28
C VAL A 581 0.69 17.53 -18.86
N LEU A 582 0.43 17.96 -17.62
CA LEU A 582 -0.94 18.15 -17.12
C LEU A 582 -1.65 19.29 -17.86
N LYS A 583 -0.95 20.39 -18.17
CA LYS A 583 -1.51 21.47 -18.99
C LYS A 583 -1.98 20.94 -20.35
N GLY A 584 -1.15 20.16 -21.04
CA GLY A 584 -1.54 19.53 -22.30
C GLY A 584 -2.75 18.60 -22.18
N MET A 585 -2.93 17.91 -21.04
CA MET A 585 -4.15 17.12 -20.79
C MET A 585 -5.38 18.01 -20.58
N LEU A 586 -5.22 19.12 -19.84
CA LEU A 586 -6.29 20.08 -19.55
C LEU A 586 -6.67 20.97 -20.75
N ASP A 587 -5.79 21.11 -21.74
CA ASP A 587 -6.10 21.78 -23.01
C ASP A 587 -6.75 20.82 -24.02
N SER A 588 -6.73 19.50 -23.75
CA SER A 588 -7.30 18.47 -24.62
C SER A 588 -8.74 18.10 -24.23
N GLU A 589 -9.56 17.77 -25.23
CA GLU A 589 -10.89 17.17 -25.02
C GLU A 589 -10.85 15.66 -24.79
N LYS A 590 -9.67 15.03 -24.87
CA LYS A 590 -9.51 13.59 -24.64
C LYS A 590 -9.76 13.21 -23.17
N PRO A 591 -10.18 11.95 -22.90
CA PRO A 591 -10.21 11.43 -21.54
C PRO A 591 -8.85 11.56 -20.85
N ILE A 592 -8.87 11.75 -19.53
CA ILE A 592 -7.65 11.89 -18.72
C ILE A 592 -6.82 10.60 -18.81
N ASP A 593 -5.54 10.76 -19.11
CA ASP A 593 -4.56 9.68 -19.14
C ASP A 593 -4.06 9.40 -17.71
N GLY A 594 -4.66 8.40 -17.07
CA GLY A 594 -4.37 8.06 -15.68
C GLY A 594 -2.92 7.61 -15.43
N TYR A 595 -2.26 6.99 -16.41
CA TYR A 595 -0.86 6.62 -16.32
C TYR A 595 0.02 7.87 -16.23
N LYS A 596 -0.18 8.83 -17.14
CA LYS A 596 0.58 10.08 -17.11
C LYS A 596 0.29 10.89 -15.85
N LEU A 597 -0.97 10.93 -15.40
CA LEU A 597 -1.31 11.60 -14.14
C LEU A 597 -0.56 10.98 -12.94
N LEU A 598 -0.50 9.65 -12.86
CA LEU A 598 0.27 8.95 -11.82
C LEU A 598 1.77 9.30 -11.87
N VAL A 599 2.36 9.28 -13.08
CA VAL A 599 3.77 9.65 -13.27
C VAL A 599 4.03 11.09 -12.83
N GLU A 600 3.15 12.04 -13.16
CA GLU A 600 3.31 13.44 -12.75
C GLU A 600 3.19 13.62 -11.24
N LEU A 601 2.24 12.94 -10.58
CA LEU A 601 2.11 12.96 -9.12
C LEU A 601 3.42 12.51 -8.44
N LEU A 602 3.99 11.38 -8.88
CA LEU A 602 5.23 10.83 -8.33
C LEU A 602 6.46 11.68 -8.68
N ALA A 603 6.50 12.21 -9.90
CA ALA A 603 7.61 13.03 -10.36
C ALA A 603 7.71 14.34 -9.57
N TYR A 604 6.57 14.99 -9.28
CA TYR A 604 6.55 16.23 -8.52
C TYR A 604 6.63 16.04 -7.00
N GLN A 605 6.17 14.90 -6.46
CA GLN A 605 6.41 14.55 -5.05
C GLN A 605 7.91 14.66 -4.67
N PHE A 606 8.81 14.35 -5.62
CA PHE A 606 10.25 14.49 -5.45
C PHE A 606 10.71 15.89 -4.99
N ALA A 607 10.01 16.94 -5.42
CA ALA A 607 10.41 18.35 -5.26
C ALA A 607 9.25 19.26 -4.84
N SER A 608 8.25 18.72 -4.16
CA SER A 608 7.08 19.48 -3.70
C SER A 608 6.68 19.04 -2.30
N PRO A 609 6.18 19.95 -1.45
CA PRO A 609 5.75 19.63 -0.10
C PRO A 609 4.69 18.53 -0.08
N VAL A 610 4.70 17.73 0.98
CA VAL A 610 3.85 16.55 1.17
C VAL A 610 3.07 16.54 2.48
#